data_AF-A0A9P6N9J4-F1
#
_entry.id   AF-A0A9P6N9J4-F1
#
_cell.length_a   1.000
_cell.length_b   1.000
_cell.length_c   1.000
_cell.angle_alpha   90.00
_cell.angle_beta   90.00
_cell.angle_gamma   90.00
#
_symmetry.space_group_name_H-M   'P 1'
#
loop_
_entity.id
_entity.type
_entity.pdbx_description
1 polymer ?
#
loop_
_entity_poly.entity_id
_entity_poly.type
_entity_poly.pdbx_seq_one_letter_code
_entity_poly.pdbx_strand_id
1 'polypeptide(L)'
;YNLNIQKKQHRERSQSLKQQRLGLLEKHKDYVKRERNYHSKQGQITKLHEKAVLKNPDELYFEMIKSSTDKGVHVKSRGNDALETDLVMLLKTQDFHYVKTCRTVEGQVNIE
;
A
#
# COMPACT_ATOMS: atom_id res chain seq x y z
N TYR A 1 20.83 47.44 16.26
CA TYR A 1 20.74 46.02 16.66
C TYR A 1 21.88 45.24 16.01
N ASN A 2 22.96 44.98 16.77
CA ASN A 2 24.08 44.17 16.28
C ASN A 2 23.68 42.68 16.37
N LEU A 3 23.40 42.05 15.23
CA LEU A 3 23.25 40.60 15.18
C LEU A 3 24.61 39.97 15.54
N ASN A 4 24.63 39.03 16.48
CA ASN A 4 25.83 38.29 16.85
C ASN A 4 26.36 37.49 15.64
N ILE A 5 27.39 38.00 14.97
CA ILE A 5 27.98 37.45 13.75
C ILE A 5 28.48 36.02 13.96
N GLN A 6 28.92 35.68 15.18
CA GLN A 6 29.45 34.35 15.52
C GLN A 6 28.37 33.27 15.59
N LYS A 7 27.10 33.64 15.83
CA LYS A 7 25.96 32.70 15.90
C LYS A 7 25.04 32.81 14.70
N LYS A 8 25.55 33.28 13.56
CA LYS A 8 24.75 33.41 12.34
C LYS A 8 24.25 32.05 11.89
N GLN A 9 22.95 31.97 11.56
CA GLN A 9 22.36 30.78 10.97
C GLN A 9 22.99 30.49 9.59
N HIS A 10 23.60 29.32 9.43
CA HIS A 10 24.05 28.83 8.13
C HIS A 10 22.87 28.17 7.39
N ARG A 11 22.65 28.57 6.13
CA ARG A 11 21.60 28.00 5.26
C ARG A 11 22.18 26.90 4.40
N GLU A 12 21.41 25.84 4.19
CA GLU A 12 21.79 24.73 3.32
C GLU A 12 21.59 25.13 1.83
N ARG A 13 22.45 24.63 0.93
CA ARG A 13 22.37 24.91 -0.52
C ARG A 13 21.38 23.98 -1.22
N SER A 14 20.67 24.51 -2.21
CA SER A 14 19.82 23.75 -3.14
C SER A 14 20.64 22.92 -4.15
N GLN A 15 19.94 22.03 -4.87
CA GLN A 15 20.51 21.30 -6.01
C GLN A 15 20.78 22.26 -7.19
N SER A 16 21.83 21.99 -7.98
CA SER A 16 22.14 22.76 -9.20
C SER A 16 21.03 22.65 -10.24
N LEU A 17 20.73 23.74 -10.95
CA LEU A 17 19.70 23.78 -12.00
C LEU A 17 19.91 22.70 -13.07
N LYS A 18 21.16 22.48 -13.49
CA LYS A 18 21.51 21.44 -14.48
C LYS A 18 21.17 20.01 -14.03
N GLN A 19 21.09 19.79 -12.72
CA GLN A 19 20.87 18.49 -12.10
C GLN A 19 19.51 18.38 -11.42
N GLN A 20 18.62 19.37 -11.58
CA GLN A 20 17.28 19.35 -10.97
C GLN A 20 16.45 18.13 -11.38
N ARG A 21 16.69 17.59 -12.58
CA ARG A 21 16.04 16.35 -13.04
C ARG A 21 16.27 15.15 -12.10
N LEU A 22 17.37 15.13 -11.35
CA LEU A 22 17.72 14.05 -10.42
C LEU A 22 16.98 14.16 -9.07
N GLY A 23 16.18 15.21 -8.88
CA GLY A 23 15.45 15.46 -7.63
C GLY A 23 16.28 16.23 -6.60
N LEU A 24 15.90 16.09 -5.34
CA LEU A 24 16.50 16.80 -4.21
C LEU A 24 17.94 16.32 -3.96
N LEU A 25 18.86 17.26 -3.70
CA LEU A 25 20.23 16.94 -3.29
C LEU A 25 20.24 16.50 -1.82
N GLU A 26 20.35 15.19 -1.61
CA GLU A 26 20.45 14.56 -0.28
C GLU A 26 21.56 15.20 0.56
N LYS A 27 21.26 15.53 1.81
CA LYS A 27 22.25 16.01 2.79
C LYS A 27 22.54 14.93 3.81
N HIS A 28 23.54 15.16 4.67
CA HIS A 28 23.93 14.19 5.70
C HIS A 28 22.76 13.75 6.59
N LYS A 29 21.84 14.66 6.94
CA LYS A 29 20.63 14.34 7.73
C LYS A 29 19.72 13.34 7.02
N ASP A 30 19.59 13.45 5.70
CA ASP A 30 18.77 12.57 4.88
C ASP A 30 19.47 11.21 4.70
N TYR A 31 20.79 11.24 4.45
CA TYR A 31 21.64 10.04 4.41
C TYR A 31 21.49 9.19 5.68
N VAL A 32 21.59 9.80 6.86
CA VAL A 32 21.45 9.08 8.13
C VAL A 32 20.07 8.45 8.26
N LYS A 33 19.00 9.11 7.79
CA LYS A 33 17.65 8.52 7.79
C LYS A 33 17.57 7.33 6.83
N ARG A 34 18.14 7.47 5.62
CA ARG A 34 18.17 6.41 4.61
C ARG A 34 18.97 5.20 5.09
N GLU A 35 20.16 5.43 5.66
CA GLU A 35 21.03 4.39 6.21
C GLU A 35 20.35 3.62 7.34
N ARG A 36 19.72 4.32 8.29
CA ARG A 36 18.94 3.67 9.37
C ARG A 36 17.79 2.83 8.83
N ASN A 37 17.06 3.34 7.83
CA ASN A 37 15.98 2.59 7.20
C ASN A 37 16.50 1.31 6.51
N TYR A 38 17.61 1.42 5.77
CA TYR A 38 18.26 0.30 5.11
C TYR A 38 18.69 -0.78 6.11
N HIS A 39 19.43 -0.41 7.15
CA HIS A 39 19.89 -1.37 8.16
C HIS A 39 18.75 -2.01 8.93
N SER A 40 17.67 -1.26 9.23
CA SER A 40 16.47 -1.81 9.85
C SER A 40 15.81 -2.88 8.98
N LYS A 41 15.64 -2.61 7.68
CA LYS A 41 15.10 -3.58 6.72
C LYS A 41 16.01 -4.79 6.56
N GLN A 42 17.32 -4.58 6.47
CA GLN A 42 18.29 -5.66 6.37
C GLN A 42 18.22 -6.58 7.59
N GLY A 43 18.18 -6.01 8.80
CA GLY A 43 18.03 -6.78 10.04
C GLY A 43 16.71 -7.57 10.10
N GLN A 44 15.61 -7.03 9.56
CA GLN A 44 14.35 -7.76 9.45
C GLN A 44 14.44 -8.94 8.47
N ILE A 45 15.03 -8.73 7.30
CA ILE A 45 15.22 -9.79 6.29
C ILE A 45 16.08 -10.93 6.85
N THR A 46 17.20 -10.61 7.52
CA THR A 46 18.07 -11.62 8.14
C THR A 46 17.30 -12.46 9.17
N LYS A 47 16.50 -11.83 10.03
CA LYS A 47 15.67 -12.56 11.01
C LYS A 47 14.60 -13.43 10.35
N LEU A 48 13.98 -12.96 9.26
CA LEU A 48 13.00 -13.76 8.51
C LEU A 48 13.68 -14.96 7.83
N HIS A 49 14.89 -14.78 7.31
CA HIS A 49 15.69 -15.86 6.72
C HIS A 49 16.06 -16.91 7.78
N GLU A 50 16.57 -16.49 8.94
CA GLU A 50 16.88 -17.41 10.06
C GLU A 50 15.65 -18.22 10.48
N LYS A 51 14.49 -17.58 10.63
CA LYS A 51 13.23 -18.26 10.93
C LYS A 51 12.82 -19.26 9.85
N ALA A 52 13.02 -18.92 8.58
CA ALA A 52 12.69 -19.83 7.47
C ALA A 52 13.61 -21.06 7.45
N VAL A 53 14.90 -20.88 7.75
CA VAL A 53 15.88 -21.98 7.82
C VAL A 53 15.61 -22.91 9.01
N LEU A 54 15.23 -22.34 10.16
CA LEU A 54 14.96 -23.10 11.39
C LEU A 54 13.53 -23.67 11.46
N LYS A 55 12.73 -23.56 10.39
CA LYS A 55 11.35 -24.03 10.36
C LYS A 55 11.28 -25.55 10.50
N ASN A 56 10.42 -26.05 11.39
CA ASN A 56 10.12 -27.47 11.47
C ASN A 56 9.15 -27.86 10.34
N PRO A 57 9.50 -28.82 9.45
CA PRO A 57 8.59 -29.26 8.38
C PRO A 57 7.30 -29.89 8.89
N ASP A 58 7.31 -30.44 10.11
CA ASP A 58 6.16 -31.14 10.70
C ASP A 58 5.31 -30.24 11.63
N GLU A 59 5.53 -28.93 11.62
CA GLU A 59 4.74 -28.00 12.44
C GLU A 59 3.28 -27.93 11.97
N LEU A 60 2.34 -27.99 12.92
CA LEU A 60 0.91 -27.87 12.65
C LEU A 60 0.27 -26.86 13.60
N TYR A 61 -0.34 -25.83 13.01
CA TYR A 61 -1.21 -24.88 13.69
C TYR A 61 -2.66 -25.06 13.22
N PHE A 62 -3.65 -24.95 14.11
CA PHE A 62 -5.06 -25.12 13.76
C PHE A 62 -5.55 -24.12 12.68
N GLU A 63 -4.92 -22.95 12.59
CA GLU A 63 -5.22 -21.96 11.54
C GLU A 63 -4.81 -22.43 10.14
N MET A 64 -3.91 -23.41 10.01
CA MET A 64 -3.52 -23.99 8.71
C MET A 64 -4.67 -24.73 8.04
N ILE A 65 -5.71 -25.13 8.79
CA ILE A 65 -6.93 -25.77 8.24
C ILE A 65 -7.78 -24.76 7.47
N LYS A 66 -7.84 -23.51 7.94
CA LYS A 66 -8.70 -22.45 7.38
C LYS A 66 -7.96 -21.53 6.41
N SER A 67 -6.64 -21.49 6.50
CA SER A 67 -5.80 -20.66 5.64
C SER A 67 -5.29 -21.44 4.44
N SER A 68 -5.05 -20.73 3.34
CA SER A 68 -4.53 -21.32 2.12
C SER A 68 -3.28 -20.58 1.66
N THR A 69 -2.48 -21.26 0.84
CA THR A 69 -1.26 -20.73 0.25
C THR A 69 -1.35 -20.92 -1.27
N ASP A 70 -1.12 -19.88 -2.04
CA ASP A 70 -1.04 -19.94 -3.50
C ASP A 70 0.40 -19.69 -3.94
N LYS A 71 0.98 -20.62 -4.71
CA LYS A 71 2.39 -20.58 -5.17
C LYS A 71 3.41 -20.28 -4.04
N GLY A 72 3.15 -20.75 -2.83
CA GLY A 72 4.03 -20.51 -1.67
C GLY A 72 3.79 -19.18 -0.94
N VAL A 73 2.82 -18.37 -1.34
CA VAL A 73 2.43 -17.12 -0.66
C VAL A 73 1.11 -17.29 0.07
N HIS A 74 1.06 -16.88 1.34
CA HIS A 74 -0.15 -16.94 2.15
C HIS A 74 -1.24 -16.03 1.58
N VAL A 75 -2.43 -16.59 1.33
CA VAL A 75 -3.60 -15.87 0.82
C VAL A 75 -4.65 -15.75 1.92
N LYS A 76 -5.12 -14.54 2.15
CA LYS A 76 -6.27 -14.26 3.02
C LYS A 76 -7.48 -13.90 2.18
N SER A 77 -8.65 -14.39 2.58
CA SER A 77 -9.92 -13.95 1.97
C SER A 77 -10.11 -12.45 2.21
N ARG A 78 -10.59 -11.76 1.18
CA ARG A 78 -11.02 -10.35 1.30
C ARG A 78 -12.42 -10.20 1.89
N GLY A 79 -13.08 -11.32 2.22
CA GLY A 79 -14.46 -11.36 2.72
C GLY A 79 -15.52 -11.47 1.63
N ASN A 80 -15.12 -11.76 0.39
CA ASN A 80 -16.07 -12.04 -0.69
C ASN A 80 -16.32 -13.55 -0.73
N ASP A 81 -17.59 -13.93 -0.57
CA ASP A 81 -18.02 -15.31 -0.68
C ASP A 81 -18.81 -15.52 -1.98
N ALA A 82 -18.84 -16.77 -2.46
CA ALA A 82 -19.66 -17.11 -3.60
C ALA A 82 -21.14 -16.99 -3.19
N LEU A 83 -21.87 -16.09 -3.86
CA LEU A 83 -23.30 -15.93 -3.65
C LEU A 83 -24.07 -17.07 -4.30
N GLU A 84 -25.16 -17.48 -3.66
CA GLU A 84 -26.14 -18.40 -4.23
C GLU A 84 -26.78 -17.80 -5.49
N THR A 85 -27.13 -18.65 -6.47
CA THR A 85 -27.67 -18.24 -7.76
C THR A 85 -28.94 -17.40 -7.61
N ASP A 86 -29.80 -17.73 -6.66
CA ASP A 86 -31.08 -17.05 -6.44
C ASP A 86 -30.87 -15.62 -5.92
N LEU A 87 -29.91 -15.44 -5.03
CA LEU A 87 -29.49 -14.11 -4.57
C LEU A 87 -28.87 -13.29 -5.71
N VAL A 88 -28.05 -13.93 -6.56
CA VAL A 88 -27.48 -13.26 -7.75
C VAL A 88 -28.58 -12.83 -8.72
N MET A 89 -29.61 -13.66 -8.95
CA MET A 89 -30.75 -13.31 -9.79
C MET A 89 -31.55 -12.14 -9.23
N LEU A 90 -31.79 -12.13 -7.91
CA LEU A 90 -32.47 -11.03 -7.24
C LEU A 90 -31.69 -9.73 -7.38
N LEU A 91 -30.38 -9.75 -7.12
CA LEU A 91 -29.51 -8.58 -7.26
C LEU A 91 -29.51 -8.06 -8.71
N LYS A 92 -29.38 -8.94 -9.70
CA LYS A 92 -29.47 -8.56 -11.12
C LYS A 92 -30.81 -7.94 -11.49
N THR A 93 -31.91 -8.42 -10.89
CA THR A 93 -33.25 -7.86 -11.11
C THR A 93 -33.35 -6.45 -10.52
N GLN A 94 -32.85 -6.24 -9.31
CA GLN A 94 -32.78 -4.92 -8.67
C GLN A 94 -31.94 -3.94 -9.51
N ASP A 95 -30.76 -4.37 -9.96
CA ASP A 95 -29.87 -3.58 -10.83
C ASP A 95 -30.56 -3.19 -12.14
N PHE A 96 -31.27 -4.14 -12.77
CA PHE A 96 -32.02 -3.88 -14.00
C PHE A 96 -33.09 -2.80 -13.80
N HIS A 97 -33.87 -2.90 -12.71
CA HIS A 97 -34.89 -1.90 -12.39
C HIS A 97 -34.27 -0.53 -12.10
N TYR A 98 -33.17 -0.48 -11.34
CA TYR A 98 -32.46 0.76 -11.05
C TYR A 98 -31.95 1.46 -12.31
N VAL A 99 -31.29 0.71 -13.22
CA VAL A 99 -30.80 1.26 -14.50
C VAL A 99 -31.97 1.76 -15.36
N LYS A 100 -33.09 1.02 -15.39
CA LYS A 100 -34.30 1.43 -16.13
C LYS A 100 -34.87 2.75 -15.59
N THR A 101 -34.91 2.93 -14.28
CA THR A 101 -35.40 4.18 -13.68
C THR A 101 -34.45 5.35 -13.95
N CYS A 102 -33.13 5.15 -13.79
CA CYS A 102 -32.13 6.17 -14.09
C CYS A 102 -32.23 6.64 -15.55
N ARG A 103 -32.30 5.70 -16.50
CA ARG A 103 -32.46 6.03 -17.93
C ARG A 103 -33.74 6.83 -18.21
N THR A 104 -34.84 6.51 -17.52
CA THR A 104 -36.12 7.21 -17.71
C THR A 104 -36.02 8.65 -17.22
N VAL A 105 -35.41 8.86 -16.05
CA VAL A 105 -35.17 10.20 -15.48
C VAL A 105 -34.23 11.02 -16.37
N GLU A 106 -33.09 10.46 -16.77
CA GLU A 106 -32.15 11.14 -17.69
C GLU A 106 -32.81 11.45 -19.03
N GLY A 107 -33.62 10.54 -19.55
CA GLY A 107 -34.41 10.77 -20.77
C GLY A 107 -35.37 11.94 -20.63
N GLN A 108 -36.03 12.10 -19.47
CA GLN A 108 -36.94 13.22 -19.20
C GLN A 108 -36.19 14.55 -19.06
N VAL A 109 -35.06 14.56 -18.35
CA VAL A 109 -34.21 15.75 -18.16
C VAL A 109 -33.62 16.27 -19.49
N ASN A 110 -33.41 15.39 -20.49
CA ASN A 110 -32.90 15.80 -21.80
C ASN A 110 -33.99 16.29 -22.77
N ILE A 111 -35.27 16.23 -22.37
CA ILE A 111 -36.42 16.68 -23.19
C ILE A 111 -36.95 18.04 -22.69
N GLU A 112 -36.63 18.43 -21.45
CA GLU A 112 -36.82 19.79 -20.89
C GLU A 112 -35.61 20.70 -21.19
#